data_AF-A0A8C5CRX7-F1
#
_entry.id   AF-A0A8C5CRX7-F1
#
_cell.length_a   1.000
_cell.length_b   1.000
_cell.length_c   1.000
_cell.angle_alpha   90.00
_cell.angle_beta   90.00
_cell.angle_gamma   90.00
#
_symmetry.space_group_name_H-M   'P 1'
#
loop_
_entity.id
_entity.type
_entity.pdbx_description
1 polymer ?
#
loop_
_entity_poly.entity_id
_entity_poly.type
_entity_poly.pdbx_seq_one_letter_code
_entity_poly.pdbx_strand_id
1 'polypeptide(L)'
;MRVFQSFDPEDNGFIPESLLEDVMKALDLVSETEYVSLMKSKLDPESLGIILLGPFLLEFFPEQDSGIPDSFPVYHYNGLKQSNHSERVEYVEGTALVLGFEDPMVRTDDTPVKRCLQTKWPYIELLWTTDHSPSLN
;
A
#
# COMPACT_ATOMS: atom_id res chain seq x y z
N MET A 1 -1.87 -8.90 12.26
CA MET A 1 -2.64 -7.80 11.64
C MET A 1 -4.08 -8.19 11.22
N ARG A 2 -4.79 -9.02 12.01
CA ARG A 2 -6.24 -9.28 11.85
C ARG A 2 -7.10 -8.56 12.88
N VAL A 3 -6.49 -8.20 14.02
CA VAL A 3 -7.20 -7.56 15.14
C VAL A 3 -7.63 -6.15 14.76
N PHE A 4 -6.73 -5.28 14.29
CA PHE A 4 -7.11 -3.91 13.86
C PHE A 4 -8.24 -3.93 12.80
N GLN A 5 -8.14 -4.81 11.80
CA GLN A 5 -9.18 -4.99 10.78
C GLN A 5 -10.54 -5.44 11.35
N SER A 6 -10.56 -6.17 12.48
CA SER A 6 -11.83 -6.50 13.14
C SER A 6 -12.54 -5.29 13.75
N PHE A 7 -11.83 -4.18 13.96
CA PHE A 7 -12.36 -2.89 14.40
C PHE A 7 -12.58 -1.89 13.24
N ASP A 8 -12.16 -2.24 12.02
CA ASP A 8 -12.40 -1.50 10.77
C ASP A 8 -13.17 -2.39 9.78
N PRO A 9 -14.47 -2.62 10.01
CA PRO A 9 -15.27 -3.55 9.20
C PRO A 9 -15.48 -3.08 7.75
N GLU A 10 -15.22 -1.80 7.48
CA GLU A 10 -15.35 -1.20 6.15
C GLU A 10 -14.02 -1.20 5.37
N ASP A 11 -12.91 -1.65 5.99
CA ASP A 11 -11.56 -1.67 5.40
C ASP A 11 -11.11 -0.29 4.89
N ASN A 12 -11.46 0.75 5.64
CA ASN A 12 -11.15 2.14 5.29
C ASN A 12 -9.71 2.54 5.69
N GLY A 13 -9.00 1.69 6.43
CA GLY A 13 -7.65 1.94 6.93
C GLY A 13 -7.59 2.79 8.20
N PHE A 14 -8.69 2.93 8.94
CA PHE A 14 -8.75 3.71 10.18
C PHE A 14 -9.81 3.19 11.16
N ILE A 15 -9.66 3.55 12.44
CA ILE A 15 -10.65 3.30 13.48
C ILE A 15 -10.95 4.58 14.27
N PRO A 16 -12.12 4.71 14.91
CA PRO A 16 -12.35 5.76 15.89
C PRO A 16 -11.35 5.71 17.05
N GLU A 17 -10.91 6.87 17.53
CA GLU A 17 -10.01 7.02 18.69
C GLU A 17 -10.53 6.32 19.96
N SER A 18 -11.86 6.25 20.12
CA SER A 18 -12.51 5.56 21.23
C SER A 18 -12.20 4.05 21.26
N LEU A 19 -11.89 3.43 20.13
CA LEU A 19 -11.60 1.99 20.03
C LEU A 19 -10.13 1.66 20.27
N LEU A 20 -9.22 2.65 20.34
CA LEU A 20 -7.79 2.40 20.44
C LEU A 20 -7.43 1.52 21.65
N GLU A 21 -8.06 1.76 22.80
CA GLU A 21 -7.82 0.97 24.02
C GLU A 21 -8.15 -0.51 23.82
N ASP A 22 -9.30 -0.80 23.20
CA ASP A 22 -9.75 -2.16 22.94
C ASP A 22 -8.86 -2.87 21.92
N VAL A 23 -8.40 -2.15 20.89
CA VAL A 23 -7.43 -2.67 19.92
C VAL A 23 -6.11 -3.02 20.58
N MET A 24 -5.58 -2.13 21.44
CA MET A 24 -4.34 -2.36 22.16
C MET A 24 -4.46 -3.56 23.12
N LYS A 25 -5.57 -3.69 23.85
CA LYS A 25 -5.85 -4.87 24.70
C LYS A 25 -5.90 -6.16 23.88
N ALA A 26 -6.62 -6.15 22.76
CA ALA A 26 -6.77 -7.32 21.91
C ALA A 26 -5.46 -7.75 21.22
N LEU A 27 -4.50 -6.83 21.09
CA LEU A 27 -3.16 -7.08 20.58
C LEU A 27 -2.12 -7.37 21.69
N ASP A 28 -2.54 -7.44 22.95
CA ASP A 28 -1.65 -7.63 24.11
C ASP A 28 -0.56 -6.55 24.23
N LEU A 29 -0.91 -5.30 23.85
CA LEU A 29 -0.08 -4.10 24.02
C LEU A 29 -0.37 -3.43 25.37
N VAL A 30 0.50 -2.51 25.80
CA VAL A 30 0.30 -1.70 27.00
C VAL A 30 -0.98 -0.87 26.86
N SER A 31 -2.01 -1.16 27.65
CA SER A 31 -3.34 -0.54 27.52
C SER A 31 -3.80 0.19 28.78
N GLU A 32 -2.87 0.71 29.58
CA GLU A 32 -3.17 1.55 30.74
C GLU A 32 -3.76 2.89 30.29
N THR A 33 -4.75 3.42 31.01
CA THR A 33 -5.50 4.61 30.58
C THR A 33 -4.60 5.81 30.31
N GLU A 34 -3.59 6.05 31.15
CA GLU A 34 -2.63 7.14 30.93
C GLU A 34 -1.79 6.93 29.67
N TYR A 35 -1.34 5.70 29.42
CA TYR A 35 -0.55 5.37 28.24
C TYR A 35 -1.37 5.45 26.95
N VAL A 36 -2.61 4.95 26.98
CA VAL A 36 -3.54 5.07 25.85
C VAL A 36 -3.83 6.54 25.55
N SER A 37 -4.03 7.38 26.56
CA SER A 37 -4.21 8.83 26.37
C SER A 37 -3.01 9.48 25.67
N LEU A 38 -1.79 9.12 26.08
CA LEU A 38 -0.56 9.57 25.40
C LEU A 38 -0.51 9.11 23.94
N MET A 39 -0.85 7.84 23.68
CA MET A 39 -0.85 7.28 22.33
C MET A 39 -1.91 7.91 21.43
N LYS A 40 -3.09 8.25 21.98
CA LYS A 40 -4.13 9.00 21.27
C LYS A 40 -3.61 10.34 20.78
N SER A 41 -2.99 11.13 21.65
CA SER A 41 -2.39 12.42 21.27
C SER A 41 -1.24 12.27 20.27
N LYS A 42 -0.53 11.14 20.27
CA LYS A 42 0.57 10.86 19.33
C LYS A 42 0.06 10.43 17.95
N LEU A 43 -0.94 9.56 17.91
CA LEU A 43 -1.48 8.96 16.68
C LEU A 43 -2.51 9.84 15.99
N ASP A 44 -3.15 10.76 16.73
CA ASP A 44 -4.08 11.76 16.22
C ASP A 44 -3.67 13.17 16.71
N PRO A 45 -2.56 13.72 16.19
CA PRO A 45 -2.05 15.03 16.62
C PRO A 45 -2.99 16.19 16.27
N GLU A 46 -3.88 16.00 15.28
CA GLU A 46 -4.86 17.00 14.86
C GLU A 46 -6.19 16.88 15.61
N SER A 47 -6.35 15.88 16.48
CA SER A 47 -7.58 15.61 17.25
C SER A 47 -8.82 15.46 16.36
N LEU A 48 -8.67 14.72 15.26
CA LEU A 48 -9.75 14.39 14.32
C LEU A 48 -10.69 13.30 14.86
N GLY A 49 -10.30 12.61 15.95
CA GLY A 49 -11.03 11.52 16.57
C GLY A 49 -10.83 10.18 15.86
N ILE A 50 -9.78 10.04 15.04
CA ILE A 50 -9.50 8.83 14.24
C ILE A 50 -8.04 8.39 14.39
N ILE A 51 -7.82 7.08 14.42
CA ILE A 51 -6.49 6.46 14.40
C ILE A 51 -6.30 5.76 13.06
N LEU A 52 -5.31 6.21 12.30
CA LEU A 52 -4.93 5.62 11.02
C LEU A 52 -4.11 4.34 11.23
N LEU A 53 -4.37 3.32 10.41
CA LEU A 53 -3.67 2.04 10.46
C LEU A 53 -2.15 2.19 10.24
N GLY A 54 -1.73 3.02 9.29
CA GLY A 54 -0.31 3.24 8.96
C GLY A 54 0.50 3.74 10.16
N PRO A 55 0.19 4.92 10.74
CA PRO A 55 0.81 5.42 11.96
C PRO A 55 0.75 4.44 13.13
N PHE A 56 -0.36 3.74 13.32
CA PHE A 56 -0.49 2.72 14.36
C PHE A 56 0.54 1.58 14.18
N LEU A 57 0.68 1.04 12.97
CA LEU A 57 1.66 -0.02 12.70
C LEU A 57 3.10 0.47 12.86
N LEU A 58 3.42 1.67 12.39
CA LEU A 58 4.75 2.26 12.57
C LEU A 58 5.12 2.41 14.05
N GLU A 59 4.15 2.77 14.90
CA GLU A 59 4.37 2.97 16.32
C GLU A 59 4.57 1.64 17.07
N PHE A 60 3.69 0.67 16.88
CA PHE A 60 3.67 -0.55 17.69
C PHE A 60 4.36 -1.75 17.04
N PHE A 61 4.56 -1.72 15.73
CA PHE A 61 5.15 -2.79 14.94
C PHE A 61 6.14 -2.25 13.89
N PRO A 62 7.17 -1.46 14.29
CA PRO A 62 8.10 -0.83 13.35
C PRO A 62 8.90 -1.83 12.50
N GLU A 63 9.01 -3.08 12.96
CA GLU A 63 9.69 -4.17 12.25
C GLU A 63 8.74 -5.02 11.39
N GLN A 64 7.42 -4.80 11.46
CA GLN A 64 6.51 -5.42 10.50
C GLN A 64 6.68 -4.70 9.16
N ASP A 65 7.38 -5.34 8.22
CA ASP A 65 7.15 -5.08 6.81
C ASP A 65 5.63 -5.14 6.59
N SER A 66 5.06 -4.10 6.00
CA SER A 66 3.62 -3.99 5.68
C SER A 66 3.11 -5.16 4.81
N GLY A 67 4.01 -6.03 4.35
CA GLY A 67 3.76 -7.09 3.38
C GLY A 67 3.48 -6.54 1.98
N ILE A 68 3.39 -5.22 1.84
CA ILE A 68 3.23 -4.49 0.61
C ILE A 68 4.62 -3.95 0.28
N PRO A 69 5.30 -4.50 -0.72
CA PRO A 69 6.59 -3.97 -1.12
C PRO A 69 6.40 -2.51 -1.57
N ASP A 70 7.21 -1.58 -1.06
CA ASP A 70 7.31 -0.22 -1.61
C ASP A 70 7.60 -0.28 -3.12
N SER A 71 8.35 -1.30 -3.53
CA SER A 71 8.53 -1.65 -4.92
C SER A 71 8.77 -3.13 -5.14
N PHE A 72 8.43 -3.62 -6.34
CA PHE A 72 8.76 -4.98 -6.76
C PHE A 72 9.03 -5.05 -8.27
N PRO A 73 9.86 -6.00 -8.73
CA PRO A 73 10.11 -6.18 -10.15
C PRO A 73 8.86 -6.73 -10.85
N VAL A 74 8.60 -6.22 -12.04
CA VAL A 74 7.55 -6.69 -12.95
C VAL A 74 8.20 -7.11 -14.25
N TYR A 75 7.81 -8.29 -14.75
CA TYR A 75 8.27 -8.79 -16.05
C TYR A 75 7.09 -8.90 -17.01
N HIS A 76 7.19 -8.25 -18.16
CA HIS A 76 6.25 -8.40 -19.25
C HIS A 76 6.81 -9.33 -20.32
N TYR A 77 6.08 -10.40 -20.61
CA TYR A 77 6.40 -11.32 -21.70
C TYR A 77 5.88 -10.76 -23.04
N ASN A 78 6.78 -10.41 -23.96
CA ASN A 78 6.42 -9.72 -25.21
C ASN A 78 5.95 -10.65 -26.36
N GLY A 79 5.48 -11.87 -26.08
CA GLY A 79 5.18 -12.86 -27.12
C GLY A 79 4.03 -12.51 -28.09
N LEU A 80 3.30 -11.42 -27.83
CA LEU A 80 2.31 -10.87 -28.76
C LEU A 80 3.01 -10.08 -29.87
N LYS A 81 2.59 -10.26 -31.13
CA LYS A 81 3.19 -9.57 -32.29
C LYS A 81 3.29 -8.05 -32.12
N GLN A 82 2.30 -7.45 -31.48
CA GLN A 82 2.24 -6.00 -31.26
C GLN A 82 3.26 -5.48 -30.23
N SER A 83 3.78 -6.35 -29.36
CA SER A 83 4.81 -6.03 -28.36
C SER A 83 6.20 -6.54 -28.78
N ASN A 84 6.28 -7.32 -29.87
CA ASN A 84 7.49 -7.96 -30.36
C ASN A 84 8.17 -7.13 -31.47
N HIS A 85 8.60 -5.91 -31.13
CA HIS A 85 9.19 -4.99 -32.11
C HIS A 85 10.55 -5.45 -32.64
N SER A 86 11.27 -6.29 -31.90
CA SER A 86 12.57 -6.86 -32.27
C SER A 86 12.48 -8.22 -32.97
N GLU A 87 11.26 -8.71 -33.24
CA GLU A 87 10.97 -10.06 -33.75
C GLU A 87 11.55 -11.20 -32.87
N ARG A 88 11.94 -10.89 -31.63
CA ARG A 88 12.45 -11.84 -30.64
C ARG A 88 11.64 -11.81 -29.35
N VAL A 89 11.25 -13.00 -28.91
CA VAL A 89 10.55 -13.18 -27.64
C VAL A 89 11.51 -12.93 -26.48
N GLU A 90 11.14 -11.97 -25.63
CA GLU A 90 11.91 -11.47 -24.50
C GLU A 90 10.98 -11.12 -23.33
N TYR A 91 11.56 -11.13 -22.13
CA TYR A 91 10.95 -10.51 -20.97
C TYR A 91 11.46 -9.07 -20.88
N VAL A 92 10.53 -8.12 -20.83
CA VAL A 92 10.82 -6.73 -20.52
C VAL A 92 10.67 -6.54 -19.02
N GLU A 93 11.72 -6.06 -18.37
CA GLU A 93 11.72 -5.77 -16.95
C GLU A 93 11.20 -4.35 -16.67
N GLY A 94 10.55 -4.18 -15.53
CA GLY A 94 10.16 -2.90 -15.00
C GLY A 94 10.07 -2.96 -13.48
N THR A 95 9.88 -1.79 -12.88
CA THR A 95 9.69 -1.62 -11.44
C THR A 95 8.27 -1.15 -11.19
N ALA A 96 7.53 -1.91 -10.39
CA ALA A 96 6.29 -1.43 -9.78
C ALA A 96 6.62 -0.68 -8.51
N LEU A 97 6.06 0.52 -8.36
CA LEU A 97 6.11 1.33 -7.15
C LEU A 97 4.71 1.35 -6.54
N VAL A 98 4.55 0.86 -5.32
CA VAL A 98 3.26 0.91 -4.61
C VAL A 98 3.27 2.12 -3.70
N LEU A 99 2.47 3.11 -4.03
CA LEU A 99 2.32 4.33 -3.25
C LEU A 99 1.20 4.16 -2.22
N GLY A 100 1.28 4.92 -1.12
CA GLY A 100 0.20 4.98 -0.11
C GLY A 100 -0.93 5.95 -0.49
N PHE A 101 -0.71 6.81 -1.50
CA PHE A 101 -1.62 7.86 -1.95
C PHE A 101 -1.30 8.28 -3.40
N GLU A 102 -2.15 9.09 -4.01
CA GLU A 102 -1.94 9.62 -5.36
C GLU A 102 -0.86 10.72 -5.36
N ASP A 103 0.30 10.47 -5.98
CA ASP A 103 1.39 11.44 -6.15
C ASP A 103 1.48 11.93 -7.62
N PRO A 104 1.14 13.19 -7.91
CA PRO A 104 1.23 13.75 -9.26
C PRO A 104 2.64 13.70 -9.88
N MET A 105 3.71 13.66 -9.08
CA MET A 105 5.09 13.70 -9.57
C MET A 105 5.58 12.35 -10.14
N VAL A 106 4.95 11.24 -9.75
CA VAL A 106 5.38 9.87 -10.12
C VAL A 106 4.43 9.22 -11.13
N ARG A 107 3.41 9.96 -11.58
CA ARG A 107 2.33 9.44 -12.42
C ARG A 107 2.83 9.03 -13.81
N THR A 108 2.74 7.74 -14.12
CA THR A 108 3.01 7.16 -15.43
C THR A 108 1.72 6.99 -16.24
N ASP A 109 1.89 6.72 -17.53
CA ASP A 109 0.80 6.46 -18.46
C ASP A 109 -0.16 5.38 -17.97
N ASP A 110 -1.45 5.58 -18.27
CA ASP A 110 -2.51 4.64 -17.95
C ASP A 110 -2.53 3.47 -18.95
N THR A 111 -1.63 2.53 -18.72
CA THR A 111 -1.50 1.31 -19.52
C THR A 111 -2.49 0.24 -19.02
N PRO A 112 -2.92 -0.71 -19.86
CA PRO A 112 -3.79 -1.77 -19.37
C PRO A 112 -3.10 -2.67 -18.32
N VAL A 113 -1.76 -2.75 -18.33
CA VAL A 113 -0.98 -3.48 -17.30
C VAL A 113 -1.14 -2.79 -15.95
N LYS A 114 -0.99 -1.45 -15.94
CA LYS A 114 -1.21 -0.62 -14.76
C LYS A 114 -2.63 -0.81 -14.21
N ARG A 115 -3.66 -0.71 -15.05
CA ARG A 115 -5.07 -0.93 -14.62
C ARG A 115 -5.30 -2.30 -14.00
N CYS A 116 -4.68 -3.34 -14.55
CA CYS A 116 -4.80 -4.69 -13.99
C CYS A 116 -4.19 -4.75 -12.58
N LEU A 117 -2.99 -4.20 -12.38
CA LEU A 117 -2.34 -4.20 -11.07
C LEU A 117 -3.05 -3.27 -10.08
N GLN A 118 -3.67 -2.19 -10.54
CA GLN A 118 -4.47 -1.27 -9.73
C GLN A 118 -5.66 -1.92 -9.05
N THR A 119 -6.16 -3.06 -9.57
CA THR A 119 -7.21 -3.86 -8.89
C THR A 119 -6.76 -4.40 -7.52
N LYS A 120 -5.44 -4.51 -7.30
CA LYS A 120 -4.84 -4.94 -6.04
C LYS A 120 -4.10 -3.81 -5.32
N TRP A 121 -3.47 -2.90 -6.07
CA TRP A 121 -2.68 -1.79 -5.54
C TRP A 121 -3.15 -0.46 -6.16
N PRO A 122 -4.12 0.23 -5.56
CA PRO A 122 -4.79 1.39 -6.17
C PRO A 122 -3.84 2.49 -6.64
N TYR A 123 -2.78 2.75 -5.88
CA TYR A 123 -1.78 3.78 -6.15
C TYR A 123 -0.46 3.18 -6.65
N ILE A 124 -0.52 2.29 -7.64
CA ILE A 124 0.67 1.69 -8.25
C ILE A 124 1.15 2.46 -9.49
N GLU A 125 2.46 2.66 -9.60
CA GLU A 125 3.14 3.26 -10.74
C GLU A 125 4.11 2.26 -11.38
N LEU A 126 4.28 2.31 -12.71
CA LEU A 126 5.09 1.34 -13.46
C LEU A 126 6.18 2.02 -14.28
N LEU A 127 7.44 1.72 -13.94
CA LEU A 127 8.61 2.22 -14.64
C LEU A 127 9.27 1.08 -15.41
N TRP A 128 9.10 1.06 -16.73
CA TRP A 128 9.72 0.06 -17.60
C TRP A 128 11.16 0.45 -17.92
N THR A 129 12.04 -0.54 -18.11
CA THR A 129 13.43 -0.28 -18.53
C THR A 129 13.54 0.14 -20.00
N THR A 130 12.44 0.11 -20.73
CA THR A 130 12.34 0.45 -22.16
C THR A 130 11.48 1.69 -22.36
N ASP A 131 11.75 2.46 -23.42
CA ASP A 131 10.97 3.66 -23.79
C ASP A 131 9.52 3.36 -24.22
N HIS A 132 9.18 2.09 -24.40
CA HIS A 132 7.86 1.63 -24.79
C HIS A 132 7.16 0.94 -23.62
N SER A 133 5.95 1.40 -23.33
CA SER A 133 5.04 0.72 -22.43
C SER A 133 4.57 -0.60 -23.06
N PRO A 134 4.66 -1.74 -22.36
CA PRO A 134 4.18 -3.01 -22.89
C PRO A 134 2.66 -3.03 -23.00
N SER A 135 2.17 -3.75 -24.02
CA SER A 135 0.73 -3.87 -24.30
C SER A 135 0.14 -5.15 -23.73
N LEU A 136 -1.08 -5.07 -23.22
CA LEU A 136 -1.91 -6.24 -22.87
C LEU A 136 -2.99 -6.40 -23.95
N ASN A 137 -3.07 -7.62 -24.51
CA ASN A 137 -3.97 -8.07 -25.58
C ASN A 137 -3.76 -7.44 -26.95
#